data_AF-A0A9D6YHX8-F1
#
_entry.id   AF-A0A9D6YHX8-F1
#
_cell.length_a   1.000
_cell.length_b   1.000
_cell.length_c   1.000
_cell.angle_alpha   90.00
_cell.angle_beta   90.00
_cell.angle_gamma   90.00
#
_symmetry.space_group_name_H-M   'P 1'
#
loop_
_entity.id
_entity.type
_entity.pdbx_description
1 polymer ?
#
loop_
_entity_poly.entity_id
_entity_poly.type
_entity_poly.pdbx_seq_one_letter_code
_entity_poly.pdbx_strand_id
1 'polypeptide(L)'
;MIVAQFGIEYEPRLVEAAVLASVTGRAEERPFLSERERLFEIADAEAREAAFRDLHARWFERLRLDRPFTVALEELPEIAARCERCLVTRGTTAGDQSADLRVAPGRPPVVLVRVLPETVAASERLLRFLRGELLHVADMLDPRFAYARSLPRAGAGGPEDRLLAERYRALWDAFVDGRLMRLGRAPASVRAENLADFARTFPGLGDRTETEFDQFFGARARTHAELLAFAEGAGASSLRCPLCGFPTRTFEPAPDLLPPAVLAAITDDFPLWSPGAGLCRRCAELYRCRPAPRG
;
A
#
# COMPACT_ATOMS: atom_id res chain seq x y z
N MET A 1 -8.36 -18.90 32.60
CA MET A 1 -8.42 -18.46 31.20
C MET A 1 -7.06 -18.72 30.58
N ILE A 2 -6.94 -19.71 29.71
CA ILE A 2 -5.68 -19.97 29.00
C ILE A 2 -5.60 -18.90 27.92
N VAL A 3 -4.68 -17.95 28.06
CA VAL A 3 -4.35 -17.02 26.98
C VAL A 3 -3.76 -17.87 25.87
N ALA A 4 -4.47 -18.02 24.75
CA ALA A 4 -3.92 -18.70 23.59
C ALA A 4 -2.62 -17.98 23.19
N GLN A 5 -1.53 -18.74 23.09
CA GLN A 5 -0.26 -18.22 22.61
C GLN A 5 -0.45 -17.77 21.15
N PHE A 6 -0.14 -16.52 20.84
CA PHE A 6 -0.24 -15.98 19.49
C PHE A 6 0.60 -16.83 18.53
N GLY A 7 -0.05 -17.42 17.53
CA GLY A 7 0.59 -18.33 16.57
C GLY A 7 0.58 -17.78 15.15
N ILE A 8 1.51 -18.26 14.34
CA ILE A 8 1.55 -18.03 12.89
C ILE A 8 1.07 -19.30 12.19
N GLU A 9 0.03 -19.17 11.37
CA GLU A 9 -0.50 -20.25 10.53
C GLU A 9 -0.19 -19.96 9.07
N TYR A 10 0.34 -20.95 8.36
CA TYR A 10 0.70 -20.84 6.95
C TYR A 10 -0.25 -21.67 6.10
N GLU A 11 -0.73 -21.09 4.99
CA GLU A 11 -1.48 -21.83 3.98
C GLU A 11 -0.58 -22.92 3.35
N PRO A 12 -1.01 -24.20 3.29
CA PRO A 12 -0.17 -25.28 2.75
C PRO A 12 0.34 -25.04 1.33
N ARG A 13 -0.47 -24.42 0.47
CA ARG A 13 -0.10 -24.07 -0.91
C ARG A 13 0.95 -22.97 -1.00
N LEU A 14 1.03 -22.09 0.01
CA LEU A 14 2.12 -21.13 0.12
C LEU A 14 3.41 -21.84 0.53
N VAL A 15 3.34 -22.70 1.54
CA VAL A 15 4.49 -23.46 2.06
C VAL A 15 5.15 -24.27 0.94
N GLU A 16 4.37 -25.05 0.20
CA GLU A 16 4.84 -25.81 -0.97
C GLU A 16 5.54 -24.90 -1.99
N ALA A 17 4.85 -23.85 -2.43
CA ALA A 17 5.37 -22.97 -3.48
C ALA A 17 6.64 -22.21 -3.03
N ALA A 18 6.71 -21.81 -1.76
CA ALA A 18 7.87 -21.11 -1.21
C ALA A 18 9.09 -22.03 -1.09
N VAL A 19 8.88 -23.30 -0.70
CA VAL A 19 9.94 -24.32 -0.71
C VAL A 19 10.46 -24.52 -2.13
N LEU A 20 9.57 -24.73 -3.11
CA LEU A 20 9.96 -24.88 -4.51
C LEU A 20 10.79 -23.68 -5.00
N ALA A 21 10.28 -22.46 -4.80
CA ALA A 21 11.00 -21.23 -5.17
C ALA A 21 12.37 -21.09 -4.47
N SER A 22 12.51 -21.65 -3.27
CA SER A 22 13.75 -21.58 -2.49
C SER A 22 14.79 -22.61 -2.91
N VAL A 23 14.38 -23.79 -3.39
CA VAL A 23 15.31 -24.87 -3.75
C VAL A 23 15.69 -24.86 -5.23
N THR A 24 14.83 -24.37 -6.13
CA THR A 24 15.07 -24.40 -7.59
C THR A 24 16.39 -23.74 -7.98
N GLY A 25 17.21 -24.46 -8.74
CA GLY A 25 18.52 -24.00 -9.20
C GLY A 25 19.59 -23.94 -8.11
N ARG A 26 19.34 -24.51 -6.92
CA ARG A 26 20.26 -24.51 -5.77
C ARG A 26 20.70 -25.92 -5.38
N ALA A 27 21.67 -26.00 -4.47
CA ALA A 27 22.22 -27.27 -4.00
C ALA A 27 21.16 -28.19 -3.35
N GLU A 28 20.13 -27.58 -2.78
CA GLU A 28 19.01 -28.21 -2.11
C GLU A 28 18.00 -28.88 -3.06
N GLU A 29 18.02 -28.55 -4.35
CA GLU A 29 17.05 -29.03 -5.34
C GLU A 29 17.06 -30.56 -5.45
N ARG A 30 18.24 -31.15 -5.65
CA ARG A 30 18.36 -32.61 -5.84
C ARG A 30 17.91 -33.41 -4.60
N PRO A 31 18.37 -33.08 -3.37
CA PRO A 31 17.86 -33.75 -2.17
C PRO A 31 16.34 -33.62 -2.02
N PHE A 32 15.79 -32.42 -2.25
CA PHE A 32 14.35 -32.19 -2.15
C PHE A 32 13.56 -33.04 -3.15
N LEU A 33 13.97 -33.04 -4.43
CA LEU A 33 13.33 -33.82 -5.48
C LEU A 33 13.39 -35.33 -5.18
N SER A 34 14.52 -35.83 -4.69
CA SER A 34 14.66 -37.25 -4.32
C SER A 34 13.73 -37.66 -3.18
N GLU A 35 13.56 -36.83 -2.15
CA GLU A 35 12.59 -37.09 -1.08
C GLU A 35 11.15 -37.03 -1.61
N ARG A 36 10.86 -36.06 -2.48
CA ARG A 36 9.54 -35.84 -3.08
C ARG A 36 9.13 -37.01 -3.99
N GLU A 37 10.04 -37.55 -4.78
CA GLU A 37 9.80 -38.66 -5.70
C GLU A 37 9.33 -39.93 -4.98
N ARG A 38 9.90 -40.23 -3.80
CA ARG A 38 9.53 -41.40 -2.98
C ARG A 38 8.07 -41.36 -2.53
N LEU A 39 7.47 -40.17 -2.42
CA LEU A 39 6.08 -40.05 -1.98
C LEU A 39 5.08 -40.56 -3.03
N PHE A 40 5.46 -40.62 -4.30
CA PHE A 40 4.58 -41.18 -5.34
C PHE A 40 4.39 -42.71 -5.20
N GLU A 41 5.24 -43.39 -4.43
CA GLU A 41 5.12 -44.82 -4.13
C GLU A 41 3.97 -45.12 -3.13
N ILE A 42 3.45 -44.09 -2.44
CA ILE A 42 2.31 -44.22 -1.54
C ILE A 42 1.03 -44.42 -2.38
N ALA A 43 0.42 -45.60 -2.25
CA ALA A 43 -0.77 -45.98 -3.00
C ALA A 43 -2.04 -45.22 -2.55
N ASP A 44 -2.18 -44.98 -1.25
CA ASP A 44 -3.32 -44.26 -0.70
C ASP A 44 -3.21 -42.75 -0.96
N ALA A 45 -4.26 -42.17 -1.54
CA ALA A 45 -4.23 -40.79 -2.00
C ALA A 45 -4.20 -39.78 -0.84
N GLU A 46 -4.95 -40.04 0.24
CA GLU A 46 -5.01 -39.15 1.40
C GLU A 46 -3.70 -39.18 2.20
N ALA A 47 -3.15 -40.38 2.44
CA ALA A 47 -1.86 -40.57 3.08
C ALA A 47 -0.73 -39.93 2.26
N ARG A 48 -0.79 -40.02 0.93
CA ARG A 48 0.17 -39.36 0.05
C ARG A 48 0.08 -37.83 0.15
N GLU A 49 -1.12 -37.27 0.14
CA GLU A 49 -1.32 -35.82 0.29
C GLU A 49 -0.84 -35.32 1.68
N ALA A 50 -1.10 -36.07 2.75
CA ALA A 50 -0.55 -35.78 4.07
C ALA A 50 0.99 -35.81 4.07
N ALA A 51 1.59 -36.83 3.46
CA ALA A 51 3.05 -36.95 3.36
C ALA A 51 3.68 -35.80 2.55
N PHE A 52 3.03 -35.32 1.48
CA PHE A 52 3.46 -34.12 0.75
C PHE A 52 3.43 -32.88 1.64
N ARG A 53 2.36 -32.67 2.40
CA ARG A 53 2.27 -31.54 3.34
C ARG A 53 3.38 -31.60 4.41
N ASP A 54 3.63 -32.77 4.98
CA ASP A 54 4.68 -32.96 5.99
C ASP A 54 6.09 -32.76 5.40
N LEU A 55 6.33 -33.21 4.16
CA LEU A 55 7.59 -32.94 3.46
C LEU A 55 7.81 -31.44 3.30
N HIS A 56 6.83 -30.71 2.76
CA HIS A 56 6.96 -29.27 2.53
C HIS A 56 7.11 -28.50 3.85
N ALA A 57 6.37 -28.86 4.91
CA ALA A 57 6.52 -28.24 6.23
C ALA A 57 7.94 -28.42 6.80
N ARG A 58 8.49 -29.65 6.77
CA ARG A 58 9.86 -29.92 7.22
C ARG A 58 10.91 -29.15 6.41
N TRP A 59 10.74 -29.05 5.09
CA TRP A 59 11.63 -28.29 4.23
C TRP A 59 11.54 -26.78 4.48
N PHE A 60 10.34 -26.26 4.73
CA PHE A 60 10.12 -24.86 5.07
C PHE A 60 10.87 -24.46 6.35
N GLU A 61 10.78 -25.29 7.40
CA GLU A 61 11.52 -25.11 8.66
C GLU A 61 13.04 -25.29 8.49
N ARG A 62 13.47 -26.29 7.70
CA ARG A 62 14.88 -26.56 7.41
C ARG A 62 15.54 -25.38 6.70
N LEU A 63 14.82 -24.77 5.76
CA LEU A 63 15.26 -23.60 5.00
C LEU A 63 15.07 -22.28 5.79
N ARG A 64 14.47 -22.33 6.98
CA ARG A 64 14.20 -21.17 7.86
C ARG A 64 13.35 -20.10 7.19
N LEU A 65 12.40 -20.51 6.35
CA LEU A 65 11.52 -19.59 5.61
C LEU A 65 10.47 -18.90 6.50
N ASP A 66 10.23 -19.46 7.69
CA ASP A 66 9.40 -18.88 8.75
C ASP A 66 10.07 -17.70 9.46
N ARG A 67 11.41 -17.67 9.49
CA ARG A 67 12.18 -16.78 10.36
C ARG A 67 11.83 -15.29 10.19
N PRO A 68 11.70 -14.73 8.97
CA PRO A 68 11.37 -13.31 8.83
C PRO A 68 9.99 -12.95 9.40
N PHE A 69 9.01 -13.87 9.36
CA PHE A 69 7.70 -13.65 9.98
C PHE A 69 7.81 -13.57 11.50
N THR A 70 8.52 -14.52 12.11
CA THR A 70 8.76 -14.54 13.55
C THR A 70 9.48 -13.27 14.00
N VAL A 71 10.58 -12.90 13.34
CA VAL A 71 11.34 -11.68 13.67
C VAL A 71 10.47 -10.43 13.55
N ALA A 72 9.72 -10.26 12.47
CA ALA A 72 8.90 -9.07 12.28
C ALA A 72 7.75 -8.94 13.30
N LEU A 73 7.20 -10.06 13.77
CA LEU A 73 6.15 -10.07 14.80
C LEU A 73 6.71 -9.88 16.22
N GLU A 74 7.88 -10.44 16.52
CA GLU A 74 8.61 -10.19 17.78
C GLU A 74 9.01 -8.72 17.94
N GLU A 75 9.27 -8.04 16.81
CA GLU A 75 9.55 -6.62 16.76
C GLU A 75 8.34 -5.72 17.11
N LEU A 76 7.12 -6.27 17.11
CA LEU A 76 5.85 -5.57 17.31
C LEU A 76 4.94 -6.38 18.28
N PRO A 77 5.34 -6.53 19.55
CA PRO A 77 4.64 -7.37 20.53
C PRO A 77 3.18 -6.94 20.78
N GLU A 78 2.83 -5.69 20.49
CA GLU A 78 1.48 -5.16 20.54
C GLU A 78 0.49 -5.88 19.62
N ILE A 79 0.98 -6.43 18.50
CA ILE A 79 0.16 -7.22 17.56
C ILE A 79 -0.20 -8.55 18.23
N ALA A 80 0.79 -9.26 18.77
CA ALA A 80 0.58 -10.52 19.48
C ALA A 80 -0.33 -10.36 20.71
N ALA A 81 -0.27 -9.21 21.38
CA ALA A 81 -1.10 -8.91 22.54
C ALA A 81 -2.58 -8.62 22.21
N ARG A 82 -2.88 -8.16 20.98
CA ARG A 82 -4.23 -7.69 20.58
C ARG A 82 -4.92 -8.58 19.57
N CYS A 83 -4.18 -9.43 18.87
CA CYS A 83 -4.69 -10.30 17.82
C CYS A 83 -4.75 -11.76 18.29
N GLU A 84 -5.64 -12.54 17.69
CA GLU A 84 -5.79 -13.97 17.98
C GLU A 84 -4.60 -14.78 17.41
N ARG A 85 -4.24 -14.47 16.15
CA ARG A 85 -3.19 -15.18 15.38
C ARG A 85 -2.82 -14.40 14.12
N CYS A 86 -1.73 -14.81 13.48
CA CYS A 86 -1.34 -14.37 12.14
C CYS A 86 -1.61 -15.51 11.14
N LEU A 87 -2.36 -15.23 10.07
CA LEU A 87 -2.58 -16.14 8.96
C LEU A 87 -1.82 -15.65 7.74
N VAL A 88 -0.91 -16.47 7.22
CA VAL A 88 -0.10 -16.17 6.05
C VAL A 88 -0.63 -16.96 4.85
N THR A 89 -1.04 -16.24 3.81
CA THR A 89 -1.70 -16.79 2.61
C THR A 89 -0.94 -16.45 1.35
N ARG A 90 -1.16 -17.25 0.31
CA ARG A 90 -0.52 -17.04 -0.98
C ARG A 90 -1.12 -15.83 -1.72
N GLY A 91 -0.24 -14.95 -2.19
CA GLY A 91 -0.54 -13.95 -3.21
C GLY A 91 -0.41 -14.51 -4.62
N THR A 92 -1.12 -13.91 -5.58
CA THR A 92 -1.04 -14.27 -7.00
C THR A 92 -0.17 -13.32 -7.80
N THR A 93 -0.15 -12.05 -7.43
CA THR A 93 0.62 -10.99 -8.08
C THR A 93 1.36 -10.15 -7.04
N ALA A 94 2.33 -9.34 -7.49
CA ALA A 94 3.06 -8.44 -6.61
C ALA A 94 2.14 -7.40 -5.94
N GLY A 95 1.08 -6.97 -6.64
CA GLY A 95 0.09 -6.02 -6.13
C GLY A 95 -0.88 -6.61 -5.11
N ASP A 96 -0.93 -7.94 -4.98
CA ASP A 96 -1.78 -8.61 -3.98
C ASP A 96 -1.08 -8.71 -2.61
N GLN A 97 0.23 -8.43 -2.54
CA GLN A 97 0.97 -8.57 -1.30
C GLN A 97 0.59 -7.45 -0.32
N SER A 98 0.17 -7.82 0.89
CA SER A 98 -0.30 -6.88 1.92
C SER A 98 -0.33 -7.53 3.30
N ALA A 99 -0.42 -6.72 4.36
CA ALA A 99 -0.96 -7.17 5.65
C ALA A 99 -2.19 -6.35 6.06
N ASP A 100 -3.22 -7.01 6.60
CA ASP A 100 -4.46 -6.38 7.04
C ASP A 100 -5.07 -7.12 8.25
N LEU A 101 -6.13 -6.57 8.84
CA LEU A 101 -6.86 -7.11 9.98
C LEU A 101 -8.23 -7.66 9.57
N ARG A 102 -8.39 -8.98 9.65
CA ARG A 102 -9.70 -9.63 9.57
C ARG A 102 -10.38 -9.57 10.94
N VAL A 103 -11.46 -8.81 11.04
CA VAL A 103 -12.27 -8.69 12.27
C VAL A 103 -13.55 -9.51 12.13
N ALA A 104 -13.89 -10.23 13.19
CA ALA A 104 -15.17 -10.88 13.36
C ALA A 104 -15.83 -10.36 14.64
N PRO A 105 -17.17 -10.16 14.68
CA PRO A 105 -17.86 -9.71 15.88
C PRO A 105 -17.55 -10.60 17.09
N GLY A 106 -17.22 -9.98 18.23
CA GLY A 106 -16.96 -10.69 19.49
C GLY A 106 -15.67 -11.51 19.54
N ARG A 107 -14.78 -11.41 18.54
CA ARG A 107 -13.48 -12.09 18.53
C ARG A 107 -12.33 -11.10 18.37
N PRO A 108 -11.14 -11.40 18.95
CA PRO A 108 -9.95 -10.65 18.62
C PRO A 108 -9.66 -10.72 17.11
N PRO A 109 -9.08 -9.65 16.53
CA PRO A 109 -8.72 -9.63 15.11
C PRO A 109 -7.69 -10.72 14.76
N VAL A 110 -7.71 -11.15 13.50
CA VAL A 110 -6.67 -11.99 12.91
C VAL A 110 -5.85 -11.15 11.93
N VAL A 111 -4.52 -11.15 12.08
CA VAL A 111 -3.63 -10.56 11.09
C VAL A 111 -3.63 -11.46 9.86
N LEU A 112 -3.91 -10.90 8.69
CA LEU A 112 -3.82 -11.60 7.42
C LEU A 112 -2.63 -11.04 6.64
N VAL A 113 -1.61 -11.85 6.41
CA VAL A 113 -0.51 -11.51 5.51
C VAL A 113 -0.71 -12.25 4.20
N ARG A 114 -0.70 -11.54 3.08
CA ARG A 114 -0.69 -12.12 1.74
C ARG A 114 0.67 -11.88 1.12
N VAL A 115 1.32 -12.93 0.64
CA VAL A 115 2.70 -12.86 0.16
C VAL A 115 2.95 -13.80 -1.01
N LEU A 116 3.83 -13.40 -1.92
CA LEU A 116 4.29 -14.23 -3.02
C LEU A 116 5.31 -15.28 -2.54
N PRO A 117 5.27 -16.52 -3.05
CA PRO A 117 6.28 -17.54 -2.75
C PRO A 117 7.72 -17.08 -2.98
N GLU A 118 7.97 -16.32 -4.04
CA GLU A 118 9.28 -15.79 -4.41
C GLU A 118 9.76 -14.74 -3.42
N THR A 119 8.83 -13.97 -2.83
CA THR A 119 9.15 -13.04 -1.75
C THR A 119 9.52 -13.81 -0.49
N VAL A 120 8.81 -14.90 -0.16
CA VAL A 120 9.15 -15.77 0.98
C VAL A 120 10.55 -16.38 0.83
N ALA A 121 10.91 -16.81 -0.38
CA ALA A 121 12.24 -17.33 -0.70
C ALA A 121 13.37 -16.27 -0.59
N ALA A 122 13.03 -14.98 -0.52
CA ALA A 122 13.96 -13.87 -0.45
C ALA A 122 13.94 -13.20 0.94
N SER A 123 14.59 -13.82 1.92
CA SER A 123 14.57 -13.46 3.36
C SER A 123 14.63 -11.95 3.65
N GLU A 124 15.63 -11.23 3.12
CA GLU A 124 15.78 -9.78 3.36
C GLU A 124 14.63 -8.94 2.75
N ARG A 125 14.14 -9.36 1.58
CA ARG A 125 13.01 -8.70 0.92
C ARG A 125 11.73 -8.95 1.72
N LEU A 126 11.53 -10.17 2.20
CA LEU A 126 10.39 -10.55 3.05
C LEU A 126 10.39 -9.75 4.35
N LEU A 127 11.52 -9.70 5.05
CA LEU A 127 11.63 -8.99 6.33
C LEU A 127 11.32 -7.50 6.17
N ARG A 128 11.84 -6.86 5.11
CA ARG A 128 11.54 -5.46 4.81
C ARG A 128 10.05 -5.23 4.55
N PHE A 129 9.45 -6.07 3.70
CA PHE A 129 8.02 -6.03 3.42
C PHE A 129 7.18 -6.18 4.69
N LEU A 130 7.47 -7.19 5.52
CA LEU A 130 6.75 -7.46 6.75
C LEU A 130 6.86 -6.30 7.75
N ARG A 131 8.04 -5.69 7.90
CA ARG A 131 8.23 -4.55 8.80
C ARG A 131 7.35 -3.35 8.43
N GLY A 132 7.24 -3.03 7.14
CA GLY A 132 6.35 -1.96 6.67
C GLY A 132 4.88 -2.32 6.88
N GLU A 133 4.47 -3.48 6.38
CA GLU A 133 3.07 -3.91 6.44
C GLU A 133 2.57 -4.16 7.86
N LEU A 134 3.39 -4.71 8.74
CA LEU A 134 2.98 -4.92 10.13
C LEU A 134 2.96 -3.61 10.94
N LEU A 135 3.73 -2.58 10.57
CA LEU A 135 3.57 -1.25 11.17
C LEU A 135 2.25 -0.58 10.74
N HIS A 136 1.78 -0.80 9.51
CA HIS A 136 0.43 -0.42 9.12
C HIS A 136 -0.61 -1.13 10.01
N VAL A 137 -0.44 -2.44 10.23
CA VAL A 137 -1.32 -3.20 11.13
C VAL A 137 -1.25 -2.68 12.57
N ALA A 138 -0.06 -2.34 13.08
CA ALA A 138 0.11 -1.77 14.41
C ALA A 138 -0.63 -0.44 14.56
N ASP A 139 -0.59 0.42 13.54
CA ASP A 139 -1.39 1.65 13.49
C ASP A 139 -2.89 1.37 13.51
N MET A 140 -3.36 0.37 12.76
CA MET A 140 -4.78 -0.03 12.77
C MET A 140 -5.25 -0.50 14.16
N LEU A 141 -4.33 -1.01 15.00
CA LEU A 141 -4.59 -1.47 16.36
C LEU A 141 -4.41 -0.38 17.42
N ASP A 142 -3.72 0.72 17.11
CA ASP A 142 -3.47 1.81 18.06
C ASP A 142 -4.68 2.75 18.16
N PRO A 143 -5.35 2.85 19.33
CA PRO A 143 -6.46 3.77 19.52
C PRO A 143 -6.08 5.24 19.27
N ARG A 144 -4.80 5.61 19.41
CA ARG A 144 -4.32 6.99 19.15
C ARG A 144 -4.25 7.30 17.66
N PHE A 145 -3.98 6.30 16.83
CA PHE A 145 -4.04 6.45 15.37
C PHE A 145 -5.50 6.52 14.90
N ALA A 146 -6.43 5.90 15.64
CA ALA A 146 -7.88 5.99 15.43
C ALA A 146 -8.31 5.56 14.02
N TYR A 147 -7.78 4.43 13.54
CA TYR A 147 -8.09 3.91 12.22
C TYR A 147 -9.58 3.62 12.03
N ALA A 148 -10.17 4.17 10.97
CA ALA A 148 -11.51 3.84 10.51
C ALA A 148 -11.43 3.00 9.23
N ARG A 149 -12.08 1.82 9.23
CA ARG A 149 -12.06 0.87 8.10
C ARG A 149 -12.74 1.39 6.84
N SER A 150 -13.59 2.41 6.97
CA SER A 150 -14.24 3.06 5.85
C SER A 150 -13.48 4.34 5.50
N LEU A 151 -12.75 4.34 4.38
CA LEU A 151 -12.48 5.60 3.69
C LEU A 151 -13.84 6.23 3.32
N PRO A 152 -14.06 7.54 3.53
CA PRO A 152 -15.26 8.22 3.07
C PRO A 152 -15.41 7.99 1.56
N ARG A 153 -16.44 7.22 1.19
CA ARG A 153 -16.70 6.86 -0.20
C ARG A 153 -17.43 8.01 -0.87
N ALA A 154 -16.86 8.56 -1.92
CA ALA A 154 -17.63 9.24 -2.95
C ALA A 154 -18.13 8.17 -3.94
N GLY A 155 -19.03 7.29 -3.47
CA GLY A 155 -19.89 6.44 -4.28
C GLY A 155 -19.22 5.57 -5.36
N ALA A 156 -19.02 4.28 -5.04
CA ALA A 156 -18.88 3.15 -5.98
C ALA A 156 -17.50 2.83 -6.58
N GLY A 157 -16.38 3.20 -5.93
CA GLY A 157 -15.05 2.72 -6.36
C GLY A 157 -14.59 3.33 -7.68
N GLY A 158 -15.10 4.54 -7.97
CA GLY A 158 -14.74 5.32 -9.14
C GLY A 158 -13.30 5.85 -9.09
N PRO A 159 -12.86 6.56 -10.14
CA PRO A 159 -11.52 7.12 -10.22
C PRO A 159 -11.14 8.05 -9.04
N GLU A 160 -12.11 8.74 -8.44
CA GLU A 160 -11.91 9.60 -7.27
C GLU A 160 -11.58 8.79 -6.01
N ASP A 161 -12.35 7.75 -5.72
CA ASP A 161 -12.10 6.83 -4.59
C ASP A 161 -10.72 6.16 -4.72
N ARG A 162 -10.33 5.76 -5.95
CA ARG A 162 -9.01 5.15 -6.21
C ARG A 162 -7.89 6.14 -5.95
N LEU A 163 -8.02 7.36 -6.44
CA LEU A 163 -7.02 8.40 -6.22
C LEU A 163 -6.92 8.77 -4.74
N LEU A 164 -8.05 8.88 -4.03
CA LEU A 164 -8.03 9.13 -2.59
C LEU A 164 -7.30 8.02 -1.84
N ALA A 165 -7.56 6.76 -2.21
CA ALA A 165 -6.86 5.62 -1.65
C ALA A 165 -5.35 5.63 -1.97
N GLU A 166 -4.96 5.95 -3.21
CA GLU A 166 -3.56 6.11 -3.63
C GLU A 166 -2.85 7.20 -2.82
N ARG A 167 -3.49 8.36 -2.65
CA ARG A 167 -2.97 9.49 -1.86
C ARG A 167 -2.84 9.16 -0.38
N TYR A 168 -3.90 8.62 0.20
CA TYR A 168 -3.91 8.17 1.58
C TYR A 168 -2.80 7.15 1.82
N ARG A 169 -2.64 6.18 0.91
CA ARG A 169 -1.63 5.15 1.02
C ARG A 169 -0.22 5.73 0.95
N ALA A 170 0.07 6.62 0.00
CA ALA A 170 1.38 7.29 -0.10
C ALA A 170 1.75 8.07 1.17
N LEU A 171 0.78 8.72 1.82
CA LEU A 171 0.99 9.42 3.09
C LEU A 171 1.28 8.44 4.24
N TRP A 172 0.55 7.33 4.29
CA TRP A 172 0.72 6.32 5.32
C TRP A 172 2.05 5.59 5.17
N ASP A 173 2.42 5.22 3.94
CA ASP A 173 3.72 4.63 3.60
C ASP A 173 4.86 5.57 4.04
N ALA A 174 4.78 6.86 3.68
CA ALA A 174 5.80 7.83 4.10
C ALA A 174 5.93 7.92 5.63
N PHE A 175 4.81 7.92 6.35
CA PHE A 175 4.81 7.92 7.82
C PHE A 175 5.43 6.64 8.41
N VAL A 176 5.11 5.49 7.83
CA VAL A 176 5.61 4.17 8.27
C VAL A 176 7.10 4.02 7.98
N ASP A 177 7.53 4.35 6.77
CA ASP A 177 8.93 4.27 6.36
C ASP A 177 9.80 5.27 7.12
N GLY A 178 9.26 6.45 7.44
CA GLY A 178 9.89 7.39 8.36
C GLY A 178 10.15 6.79 9.74
N ARG A 179 9.20 5.99 10.28
CA ARG A 179 9.41 5.26 11.54
C ARG A 179 10.45 4.16 11.39
N LEU A 180 10.40 3.37 10.33
CA LEU A 180 11.40 2.32 10.07
C LEU A 180 12.81 2.89 9.94
N MET A 181 12.98 4.03 9.27
CA MET A 181 14.26 4.72 9.15
C MET A 181 14.79 5.15 10.52
N ARG A 182 13.95 5.73 11.39
CA ARG A 182 14.34 6.12 12.76
C ARG A 182 14.69 4.92 13.65
N LEU A 183 14.07 3.77 13.39
CA LEU A 183 14.40 2.51 14.07
C LEU A 183 15.66 1.82 13.51
N GLY A 184 16.28 2.37 12.46
CA GLY A 184 17.43 1.76 11.80
C GLY A 184 17.08 0.49 11.01
N ARG A 185 15.81 0.33 10.60
CA ARG A 185 15.27 -0.87 9.96
C ARG A 185 14.91 -0.68 8.48
N ALA A 186 15.16 0.51 7.93
CA ALA A 186 15.01 0.82 6.51
C ALA A 186 16.35 1.26 5.90
N PRO A 187 16.58 1.01 4.60
CA PRO A 187 17.77 1.50 3.91
C PRO A 187 17.79 3.03 3.83
N ALA A 188 18.97 3.62 3.67
CA ALA A 188 19.12 5.07 3.54
C ALA A 188 18.39 5.66 2.31
N SER A 189 18.13 4.84 1.28
CA SER A 189 17.40 5.25 0.07
C SER A 189 15.89 5.45 0.30
N VAL A 190 15.32 4.92 1.40
CA VAL A 190 13.87 4.87 1.61
C VAL A 190 13.23 6.26 1.59
N ARG A 191 13.93 7.29 2.10
CA ARG A 191 13.43 8.68 2.08
C ARG A 191 13.31 9.19 0.64
N ALA A 192 14.33 8.98 -0.17
CA ALA A 192 14.35 9.46 -1.56
C ALA A 192 13.31 8.73 -2.42
N GLU A 193 13.15 7.42 -2.23
CA GLU A 193 12.12 6.61 -2.88
C GLU A 193 10.71 7.11 -2.52
N ASN A 194 10.43 7.29 -1.22
CA ASN A 194 9.14 7.79 -0.75
C ASN A 194 8.86 9.23 -1.23
N LEU A 195 9.86 10.11 -1.23
CA LEU A 195 9.70 11.48 -1.73
C LEU A 195 9.36 11.48 -3.22
N ALA A 196 10.00 10.63 -4.03
CA ALA A 196 9.69 10.51 -5.44
C ALA A 196 8.26 9.98 -5.67
N ASP A 197 7.81 9.03 -4.86
CA ASP A 197 6.46 8.48 -4.93
C ASP A 197 5.42 9.51 -4.48
N PHE A 198 5.69 10.23 -3.39
CA PHE A 198 4.88 11.34 -2.90
C PHE A 198 4.72 12.44 -3.95
N ALA A 199 5.82 12.86 -4.60
CA ALA A 199 5.79 13.88 -5.66
C ALA A 199 4.91 13.46 -6.85
N ARG A 200 4.94 12.18 -7.24
CA ARG A 200 4.08 11.65 -8.32
C ARG A 200 2.60 11.64 -7.93
N THR A 201 2.32 11.37 -6.65
CA THR A 201 0.95 11.28 -6.11
C THR A 201 0.33 12.66 -5.84
N PHE A 202 1.17 13.67 -5.57
CA PHE A 202 0.77 15.04 -5.24
C PHE A 202 1.44 16.09 -6.16
N PRO A 203 1.24 16.03 -7.49
CA PRO A 203 1.93 16.93 -8.42
C PRO A 203 1.59 18.41 -8.23
N GLY A 204 0.42 18.71 -7.64
CA GLY A 204 -0.04 20.09 -7.40
C GLY A 204 0.66 20.82 -6.23
N LEU A 205 1.57 20.16 -5.51
CA LEU A 205 2.30 20.80 -4.40
C LEU A 205 3.46 21.68 -4.86
N GLY A 206 4.04 21.40 -6.04
CA GLY A 206 5.16 22.17 -6.60
C GLY A 206 6.33 22.29 -5.61
N ASP A 207 6.82 23.50 -5.38
CA ASP A 207 7.95 23.79 -4.48
C ASP A 207 7.71 23.39 -3.02
N ARG A 208 6.44 23.18 -2.62
CA ARG A 208 6.10 22.73 -1.26
C ARG A 208 6.26 21.22 -1.07
N THR A 209 6.47 20.45 -2.14
CA THR A 209 6.42 18.97 -2.09
C THR A 209 7.31 18.38 -1.00
N GLU A 210 8.58 18.78 -0.91
CA GLU A 210 9.51 18.24 0.09
C GLU A 210 9.13 18.68 1.52
N THR A 211 8.69 19.93 1.69
CA THR A 211 8.25 20.43 3.00
C THR A 211 6.99 19.71 3.50
N GLU A 212 6.02 19.45 2.63
CA GLU A 212 4.82 18.67 2.99
C GLU A 212 5.18 17.20 3.25
N PHE A 213 6.04 16.61 2.42
CA PHE A 213 6.52 15.24 2.60
C PHE A 213 7.20 15.04 3.97
N ASP A 214 8.11 15.94 4.35
CA ASP A 214 8.85 15.84 5.62
C ASP A 214 7.93 15.92 6.85
N GLN A 215 6.78 16.58 6.74
CA GLN A 215 5.78 16.59 7.80
C GLN A 215 5.17 15.20 8.06
N PHE A 216 5.10 14.32 7.06
CA PHE A 216 4.62 12.95 7.24
C PHE A 216 5.76 11.99 7.58
N PHE A 217 6.85 12.05 6.81
CA PHE A 217 8.00 11.17 6.99
C PHE A 217 8.69 11.40 8.34
N GLY A 218 8.84 12.66 8.76
CA GLY A 218 9.46 13.03 10.04
C GLY A 218 8.53 12.90 11.25
N ALA A 219 7.23 12.65 11.06
CA ALA A 219 6.25 12.69 12.15
C ALA A 219 6.49 11.59 13.19
N ARG A 220 6.38 11.94 14.47
CA ARG A 220 6.42 10.94 15.57
C ARG A 220 5.07 10.28 15.83
N ALA A 221 3.99 10.99 15.53
CA ALA A 221 2.61 10.54 15.65
C ALA A 221 1.78 11.19 14.55
N ARG A 222 0.81 10.44 14.04
CA ARG A 222 -0.22 10.88 13.12
C ARG A 222 -1.51 10.15 13.44
N THR A 223 -2.63 10.75 13.07
CA THR A 223 -3.94 10.07 13.13
C THR A 223 -4.43 9.75 11.72
N HIS A 224 -5.28 8.73 11.62
CA HIS A 224 -5.98 8.40 10.39
C HIS A 224 -6.71 9.61 9.79
N ALA A 225 -7.36 10.42 10.63
CA ALA A 225 -8.09 11.62 10.21
C ALA A 225 -7.16 12.69 9.60
N GLU A 226 -5.95 12.88 10.12
CA GLU A 226 -4.97 13.82 9.57
C GLU A 226 -4.48 13.39 8.18
N LEU A 227 -4.16 12.10 8.02
CA LEU A 227 -3.73 11.56 6.72
C LEU A 227 -4.85 11.71 5.69
N LEU A 228 -6.08 11.40 6.09
CA LEU A 228 -7.24 11.49 5.23
C LEU A 228 -7.57 12.94 4.84
N ALA A 229 -7.56 13.86 5.81
CA ALA A 229 -7.78 15.28 5.56
C ALA A 229 -6.76 15.86 4.58
N PHE A 230 -5.49 15.44 4.66
CA PHE A 230 -4.49 15.85 3.67
C PHE A 230 -4.74 15.19 2.31
N ALA A 231 -5.07 13.90 2.26
CA ALA A 231 -5.36 13.19 1.01
C ALA A 231 -6.54 13.82 0.24
N GLU A 232 -7.59 14.23 0.96
CA GLU A 232 -8.77 14.94 0.45
C GLU A 232 -8.42 16.39 0.05
N GLY A 233 -7.77 17.12 0.98
CA GLY A 233 -7.47 18.55 0.84
C GLY A 233 -6.42 18.87 -0.23
N ALA A 234 -5.40 18.03 -0.38
CA ALA A 234 -4.43 18.13 -1.47
C ALA A 234 -5.08 17.93 -2.86
N GLY A 235 -6.33 17.44 -2.90
CA GLY A 235 -7.17 17.33 -4.09
C GLY A 235 -8.17 18.44 -4.33
N ALA A 236 -8.45 19.29 -3.33
CA ALA A 236 -9.45 20.35 -3.48
C ALA A 236 -9.02 21.42 -4.51
N SER A 237 -7.71 21.64 -4.71
CA SER A 237 -7.20 22.57 -5.72
C SER A 237 -6.52 21.91 -6.93
N SER A 238 -6.01 20.68 -6.82
CA SER A 238 -5.06 20.14 -7.81
C SER A 238 -5.67 19.33 -8.95
N LEU A 239 -6.96 18.99 -8.87
CA LEU A 239 -7.62 18.19 -9.90
C LEU A 239 -8.98 18.69 -10.30
N ARG A 240 -9.55 19.71 -9.65
CA ARG A 240 -10.80 20.31 -10.14
C ARG A 240 -10.44 21.52 -10.98
N CYS A 241 -11.01 21.61 -12.16
CA CYS A 241 -10.93 22.85 -12.93
C CYS A 241 -11.64 23.95 -12.12
N PRO A 242 -11.00 25.10 -11.84
CA PRO A 242 -11.63 26.18 -11.06
C PRO A 242 -12.82 26.82 -11.79
N LEU A 243 -12.93 26.61 -13.11
CA LEU A 243 -14.05 27.13 -13.90
C LEU A 243 -15.27 26.21 -13.84
N CYS A 244 -15.09 24.92 -14.07
CA CYS A 244 -16.22 23.99 -14.19
C CYS A 244 -16.41 23.06 -12.99
N GLY A 245 -15.51 23.07 -12.01
CA GLY A 245 -15.55 22.22 -10.82
C GLY A 245 -15.31 20.73 -11.07
N PHE A 246 -15.18 20.31 -12.35
CA PHE A 246 -15.01 18.90 -12.70
C PHE A 246 -13.57 18.43 -12.45
N PRO A 247 -13.41 17.17 -12.00
CA PRO A 247 -12.11 16.51 -11.96
C PRO A 247 -11.48 16.48 -13.36
N THR A 248 -10.21 16.86 -13.45
CA THR A 248 -9.43 16.91 -14.68
C THR A 248 -8.00 16.50 -14.38
N ARG A 249 -7.45 15.64 -15.25
CA ARG A 249 -6.02 15.30 -15.28
C ARG A 249 -5.30 16.01 -16.43
N THR A 250 -6.01 16.85 -17.18
CA THR A 250 -5.53 17.47 -18.41
C THR A 250 -5.77 18.97 -18.35
N PHE A 251 -4.88 19.65 -17.63
CA PHE A 251 -4.86 21.10 -17.58
C PHE A 251 -4.30 21.69 -18.89
N GLU A 252 -4.73 22.90 -19.21
CA GLU A 252 -4.12 23.69 -20.27
C GLU A 252 -2.66 23.97 -19.89
N PRO A 253 -1.67 23.57 -20.72
CA PRO A 253 -0.26 23.69 -20.38
C PRO A 253 0.25 25.13 -20.26
N ALA A 254 -0.38 26.09 -20.95
CA ALA A 254 0.01 27.49 -20.92
C ALA A 254 -1.23 28.40 -20.81
N PRO A 255 -1.88 28.46 -19.63
CA PRO A 255 -3.11 29.23 -19.41
C PRO A 255 -2.88 30.74 -19.54
N ASP A 256 -1.66 31.21 -19.30
CA ASP A 256 -1.19 32.58 -19.48
C ASP A 256 -1.01 32.98 -20.95
N LEU A 257 -0.83 32.00 -21.85
CA LEU A 257 -0.69 32.21 -23.29
C LEU A 257 -2.01 32.09 -24.06
N LEU A 258 -3.15 32.02 -23.36
CA LEU A 258 -4.45 32.06 -24.01
C LEU A 258 -4.67 33.43 -24.69
N PRO A 259 -5.40 33.49 -25.84
CA PRO A 259 -5.68 34.75 -26.51
C PRO A 259 -6.30 35.80 -25.56
N PRO A 260 -5.95 37.09 -25.65
CA PRO A 260 -6.45 38.11 -24.72
C PRO A 260 -7.97 38.18 -24.63
N ALA A 261 -8.68 37.97 -25.75
CA ALA A 261 -10.14 37.91 -25.78
C ALA A 261 -10.72 36.73 -25.00
N VAL A 262 -10.02 35.58 -24.99
CA VAL A 262 -10.39 34.39 -24.21
C VAL A 262 -10.17 34.65 -22.72
N LEU A 263 -9.03 35.24 -22.34
CA LEU A 263 -8.73 35.61 -20.96
C LEU A 263 -9.75 36.61 -20.40
N ALA A 264 -10.10 37.62 -21.18
CA ALA A 264 -11.12 38.60 -20.80
C ALA A 264 -12.49 37.93 -20.57
N ALA A 265 -12.92 37.05 -21.47
CA ALA A 265 -14.19 36.34 -21.32
C ALA A 265 -14.22 35.40 -20.11
N ILE A 266 -13.11 34.71 -19.81
CA ILE A 266 -13.01 33.86 -18.61
C ILE A 266 -13.06 34.73 -17.35
N THR A 267 -12.36 35.86 -17.34
CA THR A 267 -12.31 36.77 -16.17
C THR A 267 -13.67 37.44 -15.93
N ASP A 268 -14.43 37.73 -16.99
CA ASP A 268 -15.79 38.28 -16.89
C ASP A 268 -16.75 37.28 -16.23
N ASP A 269 -16.72 36.01 -16.66
CA ASP A 269 -17.54 34.95 -16.06
C ASP A 269 -17.03 34.51 -14.67
N PHE A 270 -15.72 34.62 -14.42
CA PHE A 270 -15.05 34.18 -13.19
C PHE A 270 -14.08 35.25 -12.65
N PRO A 271 -14.58 36.30 -11.95
CA PRO A 271 -13.78 37.45 -11.54
C PRO A 271 -12.64 37.16 -10.57
N LEU A 272 -12.70 36.03 -9.86
CA LEU A 272 -11.69 35.59 -8.90
C LEU A 272 -10.63 34.66 -9.51
N TRP A 273 -10.80 34.26 -10.78
CA TRP A 273 -9.89 33.36 -11.45
C TRP A 273 -8.66 34.12 -11.99
N SER A 274 -7.50 33.47 -11.98
CA SER A 274 -6.29 33.96 -12.63
C SER A 274 -5.58 32.82 -13.38
N PRO A 275 -4.71 33.11 -14.37
CA PRO A 275 -3.99 32.07 -15.10
C PRO A 275 -3.19 31.11 -14.20
N GLY A 276 -2.67 31.61 -13.07
CA GLY A 276 -1.94 30.79 -12.08
C GLY A 276 -2.80 29.75 -11.38
N ALA A 277 -4.13 29.89 -11.40
CA ALA A 277 -5.07 28.88 -10.89
C ALA A 277 -5.30 27.72 -11.88
N GLY A 278 -4.86 27.86 -13.14
CA GLY A 278 -5.04 26.86 -14.19
C GLY A 278 -6.50 26.68 -14.63
N LEU A 279 -6.70 25.87 -15.68
CA LEU A 279 -8.02 25.41 -16.15
C LEU A 279 -7.87 24.10 -16.93
N CYS A 280 -8.93 23.30 -17.04
CA CYS A 280 -8.90 22.11 -17.88
C CYS A 280 -8.89 22.47 -19.37
N ARG A 281 -8.29 21.61 -20.20
CA ARG A 281 -8.29 21.76 -21.66
C ARG A 281 -9.68 21.97 -22.25
N ARG A 282 -10.69 21.29 -21.71
CA ARG A 282 -12.08 21.38 -22.19
C ARG A 282 -12.69 22.76 -21.94
N CYS A 283 -12.40 23.39 -20.81
CA CYS A 283 -12.79 24.78 -20.57
C CYS A 283 -12.02 25.72 -21.49
N ALA A 284 -10.71 25.53 -21.66
CA ALA A 284 -9.91 26.33 -22.58
C ALA A 284 -10.46 26.26 -24.02
N GLU A 285 -10.80 25.06 -24.51
CA GLU A 285 -11.44 24.84 -25.81
C GLU A 285 -12.81 25.51 -25.91
N LEU A 286 -13.66 25.37 -24.87
CA LEU A 286 -14.99 25.98 -24.86
C LEU A 286 -14.92 27.50 -25.01
N TYR A 287 -14.01 28.16 -24.30
CA TYR A 287 -13.83 29.61 -24.43
C TYR A 287 -13.14 30.02 -25.74
N ARG A 288 -12.22 29.21 -26.29
CA ARG A 288 -11.66 29.43 -27.64
C ARG A 288 -12.72 29.38 -28.73
N CYS A 289 -13.74 28.54 -28.57
CA CYS A 289 -14.84 28.39 -29.52
C CYS A 289 -16.00 29.37 -29.30
N ARG A 290 -15.98 30.17 -28.23
CA ARG A 290 -17.06 31.12 -27.96
C ARG A 290 -16.98 32.26 -28.99
N PRO A 291 -18.08 32.55 -29.72
CA PRO A 291 -18.10 33.70 -30.62
C PRO A 291 -17.89 34.97 -29.80
N ALA A 292 -17.11 35.92 -30.35
CA ALA A 292 -16.90 37.20 -29.71
C ALA A 292 -18.25 37.84 -29.36
N PRO A 293 -18.41 38.44 -28.17
CA PRO A 293 -19.63 39.16 -27.83
C PRO A 293 -19.88 40.19 -28.93
N ARG A 294 -21.04 40.09 -29.58
CA ARG A 294 -21.51 41.13 -30.50
C ARG A 294 -21.77 42.35 -29.62
N GLY A 295 -20.92 43.37 -29.77
CA GLY A 295 -21.10 44.67 -29.13
C GLY A 295 -22.41 45.34 -29.51
#